data_AF-A0A5C7TJI2-F1
#
_entry.id   AF-A0A5C7TJI2-F1
#
_cell.length_a   1.000
_cell.length_b   1.000
_cell.length_c   1.000
_cell.angle_alpha   90.00
_cell.angle_beta   90.00
_cell.angle_gamma   90.00
#
_symmetry.space_group_name_H-M   'P 1'
#
loop_
_entity.id
_entity.type
_entity.pdbx_description
1 polymer ?
#
loop_
_entity_poly.entity_id
_entity_poly.type
_entity_poly.pdbx_seq_one_letter_code
_entity_poly.pdbx_strand_id
1 'polypeptide(L)'
;MAETPSMTDNLKAALADIQQPPLPDEFYLAPGYLLLAVLILALVGWFIWRLLRQRRRNSARRLALQLLEQINLQQKDAANQILLLLKQYLQTKKPGHSALAMQSAQFVAFLQRSAALDTPPPELDVLLYSPSSDPALIIAWQQYARQWLIKHKELSLYV
;
A
#
# COMPACT_ATOMS: atom_id res chain seq x y z
N MET A 1 10.97 93.44 18.00
CA MET A 1 11.63 92.34 18.73
C MET A 1 11.39 91.10 17.88
N ALA A 2 12.36 90.72 17.04
CA ALA A 2 12.20 89.61 16.10
C ALA A 2 12.67 88.32 16.79
N GLU A 3 11.73 87.42 17.04
CA GLU A 3 12.00 86.12 17.64
C GLU A 3 12.77 85.27 16.63
N THR A 4 14.03 84.96 16.95
CA THR A 4 14.82 84.01 16.16
C THR A 4 14.12 82.65 16.21
N PRO A 5 13.77 82.04 15.07
CA PRO A 5 13.11 80.73 15.05
C PRO A 5 14.01 79.74 15.80
N SER A 6 13.42 79.04 16.76
CA SER A 6 14.16 78.15 17.65
C SER A 6 14.79 77.01 16.84
N MET A 7 16.02 76.60 17.18
CA MET A 7 16.73 75.52 16.48
C MET A 7 15.92 74.21 16.43
N THR A 8 15.03 74.02 17.40
CA THR A 8 14.02 72.97 17.47
C THR A 8 12.96 73.03 16.37
N ASP A 9 12.54 74.22 15.95
CA ASP A 9 11.56 74.38 14.86
C ASP A 9 12.18 74.04 13.51
N ASN A 10 13.45 74.43 13.30
CA ASN A 10 14.21 74.06 12.11
C ASN A 10 14.47 72.54 12.03
N LEU A 11 14.73 71.88 13.16
CA LEU A 11 14.92 70.42 13.19
C LEU A 11 13.62 69.67 12.87
N LYS A 12 12.47 70.15 13.38
CA LYS A 12 11.16 69.57 13.07
C LYS A 12 10.82 69.71 11.59
N ALA A 13 11.13 70.85 10.98
CA ALA A 13 10.99 71.05 9.55
C ALA A 13 11.89 70.10 8.74
N ALA A 14 13.13 69.87 9.18
CA ALA A 14 14.04 68.92 8.54
C ALA A 14 13.62 67.45 8.69
N LEU A 15 12.97 67.07 9.81
CA LEU A 15 12.40 65.72 9.98
C LEU A 15 11.14 65.51 9.14
N ALA A 16 10.34 66.56 8.91
CA ALA A 16 9.19 66.50 8.02
C ALA A 16 9.59 66.26 6.55
N ASP A 17 10.83 66.60 6.18
CA ASP A 17 11.38 66.38 4.84
C ASP A 17 12.07 65.01 4.66
N ILE A 18 12.12 64.18 5.71
CA ILE A 18 12.53 62.78 5.57
C ILE A 18 11.36 62.03 4.92
N GLN A 19 11.29 62.11 3.59
CA GLN A 19 10.36 61.31 2.81
C GLN A 19 10.72 59.84 3.00
N GLN A 20 9.90 59.14 3.78
CA GLN A 20 9.98 57.70 3.89
C GLN A 20 9.72 57.14 2.49
N PRO A 21 10.63 56.35 1.89
CA PRO A 21 10.35 55.74 0.60
C PRO A 21 9.06 54.94 0.75
N PRO A 22 8.12 55.01 -0.22
CA PRO A 22 6.92 54.20 -0.17
C PRO A 22 7.37 52.76 0.01
N LEU A 23 6.87 52.09 1.05
CA LEU A 23 7.08 50.66 1.19
C LEU A 23 6.53 50.04 -0.11
N PRO A 24 7.30 49.20 -0.82
CA PRO A 24 6.76 48.49 -1.96
C PRO A 24 5.62 47.59 -1.45
N ASP A 25 4.38 47.95 -1.77
CA ASP A 25 3.17 47.14 -1.54
C ASP A 25 3.16 45.88 -2.41
N GLU A 26 4.12 45.76 -3.32
CA GLU A 26 4.38 44.54 -4.08
C GLU A 26 5.02 43.50 -3.14
N PHE A 27 4.16 42.77 -2.43
CA PHE A 27 4.46 41.45 -1.88
C PHE A 27 4.79 40.52 -3.06
N TYR A 28 5.99 40.67 -3.64
CA TYR A 28 6.56 39.61 -4.46
C TYR A 28 6.68 38.43 -3.52
N LEU A 29 5.74 37.48 -3.66
CA LEU A 29 5.87 36.17 -3.07
C LEU A 29 7.22 35.67 -3.57
N ALA A 30 8.24 35.76 -2.70
CA ALA A 30 9.62 35.53 -3.10
C ALA A 30 9.63 34.19 -3.85
N PRO A 31 10.27 34.10 -5.03
CA PRO A 31 10.16 32.91 -5.89
C PRO A 31 10.56 31.61 -5.17
N GLY A 32 11.30 31.71 -4.05
CA GLY A 32 11.56 30.61 -3.12
C GLY A 32 10.31 29.94 -2.52
N TYR A 33 9.22 30.66 -2.27
CA TYR A 33 7.97 30.05 -1.79
C TYR A 33 7.27 29.24 -2.88
N LEU A 34 7.36 29.65 -4.14
CA LEU A 34 6.85 28.85 -5.26
C LEU A 34 7.64 27.55 -5.39
N LEU A 35 8.97 27.63 -5.30
CA LEU A 35 9.85 26.46 -5.24
C LEU A 35 9.48 25.53 -4.07
N LEU A 36 9.27 26.09 -2.89
CA LEU A 36 8.88 25.32 -1.70
C LEU A 36 7.50 24.66 -1.89
N ALA A 37 6.53 25.39 -2.42
CA ALA A 37 5.19 24.88 -2.70
C ALA A 37 5.22 23.72 -3.72
N VAL A 38 6.01 23.86 -4.80
CA VAL A 38 6.20 22.79 -5.79
C VAL A 38 6.88 21.58 -5.16
N LEU A 39 7.91 21.78 -4.33
CA LEU A 39 8.60 20.69 -3.63
C LEU A 39 7.63 19.93 -2.71
N ILE A 40 6.82 20.64 -1.94
CA ILE A 40 5.81 20.06 -1.06
C ILE A 40 4.78 19.28 -1.87
N LEU A 41 4.26 19.85 -2.96
CA LEU A 41 3.32 19.16 -3.85
C LEU A 41 3.91 17.89 -4.46
N ALA A 42 5.17 17.93 -4.89
CA ALA A 42 5.87 16.77 -5.41
C ALA A 42 6.04 15.67 -4.35
N LEU A 43 6.40 16.04 -3.11
CA LEU A 43 6.50 15.10 -2.00
C LEU A 43 5.15 14.48 -1.66
N VAL A 44 4.10 15.29 -1.56
CA VAL A 44 2.74 14.79 -1.29
C VAL A 44 2.27 13.87 -2.42
N GLY A 45 2.45 14.26 -3.67
CA GLY A 45 2.11 13.43 -4.83
C GLY A 45 2.87 12.10 -4.83
N TRP A 46 4.18 12.12 -4.54
CA TRP A 46 4.99 10.92 -4.40
C TRP A 46 4.50 10.02 -3.24
N PHE A 47 4.17 10.62 -2.10
CA PHE A 47 3.69 9.90 -0.92
C PHE A 47 2.33 9.24 -1.20
N ILE A 48 1.39 9.97 -1.82
CA ILE A 48 0.09 9.46 -2.24
C ILE A 48 0.28 8.32 -3.26
N TRP A 49 1.13 8.51 -4.27
CA TRP A 49 1.40 7.47 -5.27
C TRP A 49 1.98 6.21 -4.63
N ARG A 50 2.94 6.36 -3.72
CA ARG A 50 3.54 5.26 -2.96
C ARG A 50 2.51 4.52 -2.11
N LEU A 51 1.66 5.25 -1.40
CA LEU A 51 0.56 4.69 -0.59
C LEU A 51 -0.45 3.95 -1.46
N LEU A 52 -0.87 4.52 -2.59
CA LEU A 52 -1.80 3.89 -3.52
C LEU A 52 -1.21 2.61 -4.11
N ARG A 53 0.08 2.64 -4.51
CA ARG A 53 0.78 1.46 -5.01
C ARG A 53 0.86 0.37 -3.94
N GLN A 54 1.13 0.73 -2.68
CA GLN A 54 1.16 -0.21 -1.57
C GLN A 54 -0.24 -0.76 -1.23
N ARG A 55 -1.28 0.08 -1.30
CA ARG A 55 -2.67 -0.34 -1.09
C ARG A 55 -3.15 -1.30 -2.17
N ARG A 56 -2.81 -1.05 -3.45
CA ARG A 56 -3.11 -1.99 -4.56
C ARG A 56 -2.41 -3.34 -4.38
N ARG A 57 -1.21 -3.37 -3.78
CA ARG A 57 -0.54 -4.64 -3.43
C ARG A 57 -1.30 -5.40 -2.35
N ASN A 58 -1.81 -4.69 -1.34
CA ASN A 58 -2.51 -5.31 -0.22
C ASN A 58 -4.00 -5.63 -0.51
N SER A 59 -4.63 -4.98 -1.48
CA SER A 59 -6.06 -5.17 -1.77
C SER A 59 -6.36 -6.58 -2.27
N ALA A 60 -5.59 -7.10 -3.22
CA ALA A 60 -5.78 -8.46 -3.74
C ALA A 60 -5.67 -9.53 -2.64
N ARG A 61 -4.74 -9.33 -1.68
CA ARG A 61 -4.58 -10.22 -0.53
C ARG A 61 -5.77 -10.14 0.42
N ARG A 62 -6.27 -8.94 0.69
CA ARG A 62 -7.46 -8.73 1.53
C ARG A 62 -8.69 -9.39 0.89
N LEU A 63 -8.89 -9.20 -0.40
CA LEU A 63 -9.99 -9.84 -1.14
C LEU A 63 -9.88 -11.36 -1.11
N ALA A 64 -8.68 -11.92 -1.34
CA ALA A 64 -8.46 -13.36 -1.25
C ALA A 64 -8.77 -13.93 0.15
N LEU A 65 -8.39 -13.21 1.21
CA LEU A 65 -8.71 -13.60 2.59
C LEU A 65 -10.21 -13.54 2.87
N GLN A 66 -10.90 -12.49 2.41
CA GLN A 66 -12.36 -12.38 2.56
C GLN A 66 -13.10 -13.48 1.81
N LEU A 67 -12.69 -13.78 0.58
CA LEU A 67 -13.26 -14.88 -0.21
C LEU A 67 -13.00 -16.24 0.47
N LEU A 68 -11.81 -16.44 1.04
CA LEU A 68 -11.47 -17.67 1.76
C LEU A 68 -12.37 -17.89 3.00
N GLU A 69 -12.77 -16.82 3.68
CA GLU A 69 -13.70 -16.87 4.82
C GLU A 69 -15.16 -17.11 4.39
N GLN A 70 -15.53 -16.82 3.13
CA GLN A 70 -16.87 -17.04 2.59
C GLN A 70 -17.09 -18.47 2.05
N ILE A 71 -16.02 -19.25 1.85
CA ILE A 71 -16.13 -20.62 1.34
C ILE A 71 -16.85 -21.49 2.36
N ASN A 72 -17.93 -22.15 1.93
CA ASN A 72 -18.66 -23.08 2.77
C ASN A 72 -17.92 -24.41 2.87
N LEU A 73 -17.33 -24.67 4.04
CA LEU A 73 -16.51 -25.87 4.31
C LEU A 73 -17.31 -27.18 4.33
N GLN A 74 -18.65 -27.11 4.37
CA GLN A 74 -19.51 -28.29 4.32
C GLN A 74 -19.82 -28.76 2.90
N GLN A 75 -19.46 -27.97 1.88
CA GLN A 75 -19.63 -28.37 0.48
C GLN A 75 -18.54 -29.37 0.07
N LYS A 76 -18.92 -30.36 -0.75
CA LYS A 76 -17.98 -31.35 -1.29
C LYS A 76 -16.84 -30.72 -2.10
N ASP A 77 -17.09 -29.59 -2.74
CA ASP A 77 -16.10 -28.88 -3.57
C ASP A 77 -15.27 -27.84 -2.79
N ALA A 78 -15.41 -27.73 -1.47
CA ALA A 78 -14.74 -26.69 -0.68
C ALA A 78 -13.20 -26.72 -0.86
N ALA A 79 -12.60 -27.92 -0.87
CA ALA A 79 -11.16 -28.07 -1.09
C ALA A 79 -10.70 -27.54 -2.46
N ASN A 80 -11.48 -27.83 -3.50
CA ASN A 80 -11.22 -27.37 -4.86
C ASN A 80 -11.44 -25.84 -5.00
N GLN A 81 -12.46 -25.29 -4.35
CA GLN A 81 -12.70 -23.84 -4.32
C GLN A 81 -11.52 -23.09 -3.67
N ILE A 82 -10.96 -23.61 -2.58
CA ILE A 82 -9.77 -23.04 -1.92
C ILE A 82 -8.55 -23.11 -2.86
N LEU A 83 -8.33 -24.25 -3.53
CA LEU A 83 -7.24 -24.40 -4.49
C LEU A 83 -7.38 -23.41 -5.67
N LEU A 84 -8.57 -23.30 -6.24
CA LEU A 84 -8.87 -22.38 -7.34
C LEU A 84 -8.62 -20.93 -6.91
N LEU A 85 -9.06 -20.55 -5.71
CA LEU A 85 -8.83 -19.21 -5.15
C LEU A 85 -7.34 -18.90 -5.04
N LEU A 86 -6.53 -19.83 -4.54
CA LEU A 86 -5.08 -19.65 -4.45
C LEU A 86 -4.43 -19.51 -5.84
N LYS A 87 -4.87 -20.32 -6.81
CA LYS A 87 -4.39 -20.22 -8.21
C LYS A 87 -4.80 -18.88 -8.85
N GLN A 88 -6.03 -18.41 -8.66
CA GLN A 88 -6.49 -17.11 -9.15
C GLN A 88 -5.72 -15.96 -8.50
N TYR A 89 -5.46 -16.04 -7.19
CA TYR A 89 -4.61 -15.08 -6.48
C TYR A 89 -3.21 -15.03 -7.10
N LEU A 90 -2.60 -16.20 -7.33
CA LEU A 90 -1.29 -16.28 -7.97
C LEU A 90 -1.31 -15.72 -9.39
N GLN A 91 -2.33 -16.04 -10.19
CA GLN A 91 -2.50 -15.51 -11.55
C GLN A 91 -2.64 -13.99 -11.56
N THR A 92 -3.36 -13.43 -10.59
CA THR A 92 -3.53 -11.97 -10.43
C THR A 92 -2.20 -11.29 -10.07
N LYS A 93 -1.35 -11.96 -9.30
CA LYS A 93 -0.06 -11.43 -8.84
C LYS A 93 1.08 -11.62 -9.84
N LYS A 94 1.13 -12.77 -10.50
CA LYS A 94 2.15 -13.15 -11.48
C LYS A 94 1.48 -13.95 -12.61
N PRO A 95 0.97 -13.25 -13.64
CA PRO A 95 0.40 -13.93 -14.80
C PRO A 95 1.47 -14.80 -15.47
N GLY A 96 1.10 -16.02 -15.89
CA GLY A 96 2.01 -16.94 -16.57
C GLY A 96 3.01 -17.69 -15.67
N HIS A 97 2.80 -17.72 -14.34
CA HIS A 97 3.64 -18.52 -13.46
C HIS A 97 3.50 -20.03 -13.76
N SER A 98 4.63 -20.75 -13.85
CA SER A 98 4.70 -22.21 -13.98
C SER A 98 3.83 -22.98 -12.97
N ALA A 99 3.71 -22.50 -11.73
CA ALA A 99 2.91 -23.14 -10.68
C ALA A 99 1.40 -23.19 -10.99
N LEU A 100 0.89 -22.36 -11.91
CA LEU A 100 -0.51 -22.42 -12.34
C LEU A 100 -0.84 -23.72 -13.09
N ALA A 101 0.11 -24.20 -13.90
CA ALA A 101 0.00 -25.43 -14.68
C ALA A 101 0.34 -26.70 -13.88
N MET A 102 0.89 -26.55 -12.66
CA MET A 102 1.25 -27.69 -11.81
C MET A 102 0.00 -28.41 -11.26
N GLN A 103 0.15 -29.73 -11.08
CA GLN A 103 -0.80 -30.57 -10.36
C GLN A 103 -0.85 -30.21 -8.87
N SER A 104 -1.92 -30.60 -8.19
CA SER A 104 -2.21 -30.32 -6.78
C SER A 104 -1.03 -30.56 -5.84
N ALA A 105 -0.40 -31.74 -5.89
CA ALA A 105 0.74 -32.05 -5.03
C ALA A 105 1.95 -31.12 -5.26
N GLN A 106 2.31 -30.88 -6.52
CA GLN A 106 3.43 -29.99 -6.88
C GLN A 106 3.13 -28.53 -6.51
N PHE A 107 1.87 -28.12 -6.65
CA PHE A 107 1.42 -26.79 -6.24
C PHE A 107 1.56 -26.60 -4.73
N VAL A 108 1.17 -27.59 -3.92
CA VAL A 108 1.34 -27.53 -2.45
C VAL A 108 2.80 -27.46 -2.05
N ALA A 109 3.68 -28.22 -2.70
CA ALA A 109 5.13 -28.13 -2.49
C ALA A 109 5.67 -26.72 -2.82
N PHE A 110 5.17 -26.11 -3.90
CA PHE A 110 5.47 -24.70 -4.21
C PHE A 110 4.96 -23.74 -3.12
N LEU A 111 3.74 -23.93 -2.59
CA LEU A 111 3.22 -23.10 -1.50
C LEU A 111 4.11 -23.19 -0.25
N GLN A 112 4.55 -24.41 0.11
CA GLN A 112 5.43 -24.64 1.25
C GLN A 112 6.83 -24.04 1.05
N ARG A 113 7.33 -23.98 -0.18
CA ARG A 113 8.61 -23.33 -0.50
C ARG A 113 8.50 -21.81 -0.50
N SER A 114 7.40 -21.28 -1.01
CA SER A 114 7.19 -19.83 -1.21
C SER A 114 6.84 -19.10 0.08
N ALA A 115 6.23 -19.77 1.05
CA ALA A 115 6.13 -19.29 2.42
C ALA A 115 6.79 -20.34 3.31
N ALA A 116 7.85 -19.98 4.04
CA ALA A 116 8.46 -20.84 5.05
C ALA A 116 7.44 -21.12 6.17
N LEU A 117 6.53 -22.05 5.89
CA LEU A 117 5.44 -22.46 6.75
C LEU A 117 5.96 -23.57 7.65
N ASP A 118 5.81 -23.37 8.95
CA ASP A 118 6.15 -24.36 9.97
C ASP A 118 5.11 -25.49 10.03
N THR A 119 3.95 -25.29 9.39
CA THR A 119 2.83 -26.23 9.36
C THR A 119 3.03 -27.23 8.22
N PRO A 120 2.91 -28.55 8.48
CA PRO A 120 3.02 -29.55 7.43
C PRO A 120 1.90 -29.36 6.39
N PRO A 121 2.21 -29.54 5.09
CA PRO A 121 1.20 -29.46 4.05
C PRO A 121 0.18 -30.60 4.23
N PRO A 122 -1.13 -30.31 4.20
CA PRO A 122 -2.13 -31.36 4.18
C PRO A 122 -2.09 -32.11 2.85
N GLU A 123 -2.43 -33.41 2.85
CA GLU A 123 -2.53 -34.22 1.64
C GLU A 123 -3.74 -33.79 0.79
N LEU A 124 -3.49 -32.82 -0.09
CA LEU A 124 -4.53 -32.21 -0.90
C LEU A 124 -5.19 -33.18 -1.90
N ASP A 125 -4.45 -34.19 -2.38
CA ASP A 125 -5.00 -35.19 -3.32
C ASP A 125 -6.11 -36.02 -2.66
N VAL A 126 -5.94 -36.38 -1.39
CA VAL A 126 -6.96 -37.10 -0.62
C VAL A 126 -8.22 -36.25 -0.48
N LEU A 127 -8.06 -34.94 -0.23
CA LEU A 127 -9.14 -33.97 -0.10
C LEU A 127 -9.89 -33.68 -1.42
N LEU A 128 -9.20 -33.70 -2.55
CA LEU A 128 -9.79 -33.41 -3.87
C LEU A 128 -10.54 -34.61 -4.46
N TYR A 129 -10.07 -35.83 -4.18
CA TYR A 129 -10.60 -37.05 -4.79
C TYR A 129 -11.42 -37.92 -3.84
N SER A 130 -11.49 -37.61 -2.54
CA SER A 130 -12.37 -38.32 -1.61
C SER A 130 -13.83 -37.87 -1.72
N PRO A 131 -14.78 -38.80 -1.93
CA PRO A 131 -16.21 -38.48 -1.98
C PRO A 131 -16.80 -38.09 -0.61
N SER A 132 -16.10 -38.41 0.48
CA SER A 132 -16.43 -38.06 1.87
C SER A 132 -15.24 -37.37 2.54
N SER A 133 -14.96 -36.13 2.14
CA SER A 133 -13.89 -35.35 2.76
C SER A 133 -14.27 -34.98 4.20
N ASP A 134 -13.40 -35.36 5.14
CA ASP A 134 -13.55 -35.02 6.56
C ASP A 134 -13.52 -33.48 6.71
N PRO A 135 -14.55 -32.86 7.32
CA PRO A 135 -14.58 -31.42 7.60
C PRO A 135 -13.32 -30.92 8.31
N ALA A 136 -12.70 -31.74 9.17
CA ALA A 136 -11.47 -31.37 9.87
C ALA A 136 -10.29 -31.14 8.91
N LEU A 137 -10.15 -31.96 7.88
CA LEU A 137 -9.10 -31.81 6.86
C LEU A 137 -9.34 -30.59 5.98
N ILE A 138 -10.60 -30.28 5.65
CA ILE A 138 -10.96 -29.07 4.89
C ILE A 138 -10.65 -27.81 5.70
N ILE A 139 -10.94 -27.82 7.01
CA ILE A 139 -10.56 -26.73 7.92
C ILE A 139 -9.04 -26.57 7.98
N ALA A 140 -8.29 -27.66 8.10
CA ALA A 140 -6.82 -27.62 8.08
C ALA A 140 -6.29 -27.03 6.77
N TRP A 141 -6.88 -27.38 5.63
CA TRP A 141 -6.53 -26.81 4.33
C TRP A 141 -6.83 -25.32 4.23
N GLN A 142 -8.00 -24.88 4.73
CA GLN A 142 -8.34 -23.46 4.79
C GLN A 142 -7.36 -22.68 5.68
N GLN A 143 -6.99 -23.24 6.84
CA GLN A 143 -6.01 -22.62 7.74
C GLN A 143 -4.62 -22.52 7.10
N TYR A 144 -4.18 -23.58 6.42
CA TYR A 144 -2.93 -23.58 5.67
C TYR A 144 -2.93 -22.50 4.57
N ALA A 145 -4.01 -22.44 3.77
CA ALA A 145 -4.19 -21.41 2.74
C ALA A 145 -4.17 -19.99 3.32
N ARG A 146 -4.83 -19.78 4.46
CA ARG A 146 -4.83 -18.50 5.19
C ARG A 146 -3.43 -18.12 5.65
N GLN A 147 -2.71 -19.04 6.28
CA GLN A 147 -1.34 -18.79 6.74
C GLN A 147 -0.41 -18.48 5.58
N TRP A 148 -0.53 -19.19 4.46
CA TRP A 148 0.23 -18.90 3.26
C TRP A 148 -0.07 -17.49 2.74
N LEU A 149 -1.35 -17.13 2.57
CA LEU A 149 -1.76 -15.78 2.17
C LEU A 149 -1.21 -14.70 3.12
N ILE A 150 -1.04 -15.02 4.41
CA ILE A 150 -0.50 -14.10 5.40
C ILE A 150 1.04 -14.00 5.37
N LYS A 151 1.74 -15.13 5.33
CA LYS A 151 3.20 -15.19 5.49
C LYS A 151 3.97 -15.03 4.19
N HIS A 152 3.39 -15.36 3.03
CA HIS A 152 4.13 -15.30 1.77
C HIS A 152 4.59 -13.86 1.47
N LYS A 153 5.84 -13.75 1.01
CA LYS A 153 6.41 -12.49 0.53
C LYS A 153 6.19 -12.42 -0.96
N GLU A 154 5.73 -11.30 -1.51
CA GLU A 154 5.55 -11.19 -2.97
C GLU A 154 6.85 -11.48 -3.76
N LEU A 155 8.03 -11.28 -3.15
CA LEU A 155 9.33 -11.60 -3.74
C LEU A 155 9.56 -13.10 -3.92
N SER A 156 9.01 -13.96 -3.06
CA SER A 156 9.19 -15.42 -3.19
C SER A 156 8.37 -16.01 -4.34
N LEU A 157 7.47 -15.22 -4.94
CA LEU A 157 6.73 -15.61 -6.14
C LEU A 157 7.57 -15.43 -7.42
N TYR A 158 8.75 -14.82 -7.37
CA TYR A 158 9.61 -14.59 -8.55
C TYR A 158 10.76 -15.60 -8.68
N VAL A 159 10.97 -16.42 -7.65
CA VAL A 159 11.92 -17.55 -7.64
C VAL A 159 11.28 -18.76 -8.31
#